data_AF-X1C3P4-F1
#
_entry.id   AF-X1C3P4-F1
#
_cell.length_a   1.000
_cell.length_b   1.000
_cell.length_c   1.000
_cell.angle_alpha   90.00
_cell.angle_beta   90.00
_cell.angle_gamma   90.00
#
_symmetry.space_group_name_H-M   'P 1'
#
loop_
_entity.id
_entity.type
_entity.pdbx_description
1 polymer ?
#
loop_
_entity_poly.entity_id
_entity_poly.type
_entity_poly.pdbx_seq_one_letter_code
_entity_poly.pdbx_strand_id
1 'polypeptide(L)'
;ETHRSTSAEKTSTELWGKITILIEQKKPKAYDEAVEILEDLRDLSKYLNQVDQFQLKIDHIHENYSMLPGLRSRLNRAGLTRART
;
A
#
# COMPACT_ATOMS: atom_id res chain seq x y z
N GLU A 1 -9.11 23.39 19.64
CA GLU A 1 -8.53 22.75 18.43
C GLU A 1 -7.25 22.01 18.83
N THR A 2 -6.96 20.78 18.37
CA THR A 2 -7.76 19.90 17.48
C THR A 2 -7.29 18.44 17.67
N HIS A 3 -8.15 17.57 18.23
CA HIS A 3 -7.80 16.16 18.46
C HIS A 3 -8.94 15.21 18.04
N ARG A 4 -9.20 15.10 16.73
CA ARG A 4 -10.16 14.13 16.16
C ARG A 4 -9.52 13.07 15.23
N SER A 5 -8.19 13.07 15.08
CA SER A 5 -7.52 12.31 14.00
C SER A 5 -7.16 10.85 14.32
N THR A 6 -7.18 10.43 15.59
CA THR A 6 -6.45 9.21 16.05
C THR A 6 -7.11 7.85 15.74
N SER A 7 -8.23 7.79 15.02
CA SER A 7 -8.92 6.53 14.74
C SER A 7 -8.57 5.93 13.36
N ALA A 8 -8.41 6.76 12.32
CA ALA A 8 -8.11 6.28 10.96
C ALA A 8 -6.65 5.82 10.76
N GLU A 9 -5.74 6.27 11.63
CA GLU A 9 -4.31 5.98 11.50
C GLU A 9 -3.94 4.56 11.96
N LYS A 10 -4.73 3.95 12.88
CA LYS A 10 -4.47 2.61 13.41
C LYS A 10 -4.68 1.52 12.35
N THR A 11 -5.86 1.49 11.73
CA THR A 11 -6.20 0.53 10.66
C THR A 11 -5.21 0.63 9.50
N SER A 12 -4.88 1.85 9.07
CA SER A 12 -3.84 2.10 8.08
C SER A 12 -2.51 1.42 8.46
N THR A 13 -2.01 1.69 9.66
CA THR A 13 -0.71 1.16 10.14
C THR A 13 -0.69 -0.37 10.23
N GLU A 14 -1.78 -1.00 10.68
CA GLU A 14 -1.91 -2.47 10.75
C GLU A 14 -1.91 -3.13 9.36
N LEU A 15 -2.56 -2.51 8.37
CA LEU A 15 -2.57 -3.00 6.99
C LEU A 15 -1.17 -2.86 6.35
N TRP A 16 -0.46 -1.75 6.54
CA TRP A 16 0.93 -1.59 6.09
C TRP A 16 1.88 -2.60 6.76
N GLY A 17 1.63 -2.95 8.03
CA GLY A 17 2.33 -4.03 8.73
C GLY A 17 2.12 -5.39 8.08
N LYS A 18 0.86 -5.76 7.76
CA LYS A 18 0.55 -6.99 7.01
C LYS A 18 1.24 -7.03 5.65
N ILE A 19 1.18 -5.93 4.88
CA ILE A 19 1.85 -5.82 3.58
C ILE A 19 3.35 -6.07 3.72
N THR A 20 4.00 -5.49 4.74
CA THR A 20 5.43 -5.71 5.02
C THR A 20 5.73 -7.20 5.27
N ILE A 21 4.99 -7.85 6.17
CA ILE A 21 5.14 -9.28 6.50
C ILE A 21 4.93 -10.17 5.25
N LEU A 22 3.96 -9.82 4.40
CA LEU A 22 3.69 -10.52 3.15
C LEU A 22 4.83 -10.35 2.12
N ILE A 23 5.42 -9.15 2.04
CA ILE A 23 6.57 -8.88 1.20
C ILE A 23 7.82 -9.64 1.68
N GLU A 24 8.07 -9.64 3.00
CA GLU A 24 9.19 -10.35 3.65
C GLU A 24 9.12 -11.87 3.46
N GLN A 25 7.92 -12.44 3.38
CA GLN A 25 7.74 -13.86 3.06
C GLN A 25 8.26 -14.26 1.67
N LYS A 26 8.45 -13.31 0.74
CA LYS A 26 8.98 -13.53 -0.62
C LYS A 26 8.26 -14.61 -1.43
N LYS A 27 6.98 -14.87 -1.13
CA LYS A 27 6.14 -15.87 -1.82
C LYS A 27 5.24 -15.19 -2.85
N PRO A 28 5.00 -15.81 -4.03
CA PRO A 28 4.11 -15.23 -5.04
C PRO A 28 2.67 -15.07 -4.55
N LYS A 29 2.16 -15.98 -3.70
CA LYS A 29 0.85 -15.80 -3.05
C LYS A 29 0.81 -14.59 -2.12
N ALA A 30 1.85 -14.39 -1.32
CA ALA A 30 1.92 -13.28 -0.39
C ALA A 30 2.00 -11.92 -1.12
N TYR A 31 2.64 -11.87 -2.29
CA TYR A 31 2.61 -10.69 -3.15
C TYR A 31 1.21 -10.40 -3.75
N ASP A 32 0.42 -11.43 -4.07
CA ASP A 32 -0.98 -11.25 -4.49
C ASP A 32 -1.85 -10.75 -3.31
N GLU A 33 -1.77 -11.39 -2.14
CA GLU A 33 -2.48 -10.92 -0.92
C GLU A 33 -2.10 -9.48 -0.54
N ALA A 34 -0.81 -9.11 -0.67
CA ALA A 34 -0.35 -7.75 -0.42
C ALA A 34 -0.94 -6.75 -1.43
N VAL A 35 -1.11 -7.15 -2.69
CA VAL A 35 -1.79 -6.34 -3.70
C VAL A 35 -3.28 -6.21 -3.41
N GLU A 36 -3.98 -7.29 -3.06
CA GLU A 36 -5.41 -7.24 -2.69
C GLU A 36 -5.65 -6.26 -1.54
N ILE A 37 -4.82 -6.31 -0.49
CA ILE A 37 -4.90 -5.37 0.64
C ILE A 37 -4.68 -3.92 0.16
N LEU A 38 -3.74 -3.67 -0.76
CA LEU A 38 -3.49 -2.33 -1.29
C LEU A 38 -4.62 -1.83 -2.21
N GLU A 39 -5.31 -2.71 -2.92
CA GLU A 39 -6.45 -2.34 -3.75
C GLU A 39 -7.69 -1.97 -2.91
N ASP A 40 -7.93 -2.69 -1.80
CA ASP A 40 -8.94 -2.34 -0.79
C ASP A 40 -8.62 -1.01 -0.11
N LEU A 41 -7.37 -0.82 0.35
CA LEU A 41 -6.89 0.44 0.94
C LEU A 41 -7.02 1.62 -0.02
N ARG A 42 -6.77 1.41 -1.32
CA ARG A 42 -6.97 2.43 -2.37
C ARG A 42 -8.44 2.84 -2.47
N ASP A 43 -9.37 1.89 -2.42
CA ASP A 43 -10.80 2.20 -2.53
C ASP A 43 -11.33 2.90 -1.27
N LEU A 44 -10.94 2.39 -0.09
CA LEU A 44 -11.18 3.05 1.19
C LEU A 44 -10.63 4.49 1.21
N SER A 45 -9.44 4.70 0.64
CA SER A 45 -8.81 6.03 0.54
C SER A 45 -9.52 6.96 -0.44
N LYS A 46 -10.13 6.45 -1.52
CA LYS A 46 -11.01 7.25 -2.39
C LYS A 46 -12.27 7.68 -1.63
N TYR A 47 -12.90 6.76 -0.91
CA TYR A 47 -14.10 7.02 -0.12
C TYR A 47 -13.84 8.06 0.99
N LEU A 48 -12.70 7.97 1.67
CA LEU A 48 -12.26 8.91 2.71
C LEU A 48 -11.64 10.21 2.15
N ASN A 49 -11.48 10.32 0.82
CA ASN A 49 -10.78 11.41 0.14
C ASN A 49 -9.31 11.60 0.62
N GLN A 50 -8.67 10.52 1.07
CA GLN A 50 -7.28 10.48 1.57
C GLN A 50 -6.30 9.90 0.53
N VAL A 51 -6.62 10.03 -0.76
CA VAL A 51 -5.86 9.42 -1.87
C VAL A 51 -4.40 9.90 -1.88
N ASP A 52 -4.12 11.16 -1.55
CA ASP A 52 -2.77 11.71 -1.45
C ASP A 52 -1.93 11.04 -0.35
N GLN A 53 -2.54 10.78 0.82
CA GLN A 53 -1.87 10.07 1.93
C GLN A 53 -1.57 8.61 1.55
N PHE A 54 -2.51 7.95 0.89
CA PHE A 54 -2.30 6.62 0.33
C PHE A 54 -1.18 6.61 -0.72
N GLN A 55 -1.17 7.58 -1.62
CA GLN A 55 -0.16 7.68 -2.68
C GLN A 55 1.25 7.92 -2.12
N LEU A 56 1.40 8.77 -1.09
CA LEU A 56 2.67 8.98 -0.39
C LEU A 56 3.20 7.68 0.27
N LYS A 57 2.31 6.89 0.89
CA LYS A 57 2.67 5.60 1.50
C LYS A 57 3.05 4.55 0.45
N ILE A 58 2.31 4.48 -0.66
CA ILE A 58 2.64 3.66 -1.82
C ILE A 58 4.02 4.03 -2.39
N ASP A 59 4.30 5.31 -2.54
CA ASP A 59 5.57 5.80 -3.11
C ASP A 59 6.75 5.38 -2.23
N HIS A 60 6.64 5.59 -0.90
CA HIS A 60 7.59 5.08 0.09
C HIS A 60 7.82 3.55 -0.01
N ILE A 61 6.76 2.75 -0.21
CA ILE A 61 6.89 1.29 -0.42
C ILE A 61 7.54 0.98 -1.76
N HIS A 62 7.19 1.69 -2.83
CA HIS A 62 7.80 1.49 -4.14
C HIS A 62 9.29 1.88 -4.16
N GLU A 63 9.71 2.87 -3.35
CA GLU A 63 11.14 3.20 -3.15
C GLU A 63 11.85 2.12 -2.33
N ASN A 64 11.36 1.80 -1.12
CA ASN A 64 11.99 0.82 -0.22
C ASN A 64 12.07 -0.58 -0.83
N TYR A 65 11.04 -1.00 -1.56
CA TYR A 65 10.94 -2.32 -2.19
C TYR A 65 11.14 -2.29 -3.71
N SER A 66 11.69 -1.21 -4.30
CA SER A 66 12.04 -1.15 -5.74
C SER A 66 13.02 -2.25 -6.15
N MET A 67 13.82 -2.74 -5.20
CA MET A 67 14.75 -3.86 -5.37
C MET A 67 14.05 -5.24 -5.50
N LEU A 68 12.73 -5.34 -5.31
CA LEU A 68 11.95 -6.57 -5.45
C LEU A 68 11.15 -6.57 -6.78
N PRO A 69 11.73 -7.05 -7.90
CA PRO A 69 11.07 -6.99 -9.21
C PRO A 69 9.75 -7.79 -9.26
N GLY A 70 9.64 -8.87 -8.48
CA GLY A 70 8.41 -9.65 -8.36
C GLY A 70 7.25 -8.86 -7.74
N LEU A 71 7.52 -8.07 -6.69
CA LEU A 71 6.55 -7.19 -6.08
C LEU A 71 6.21 -6.01 -7.01
N ARG A 72 7.22 -5.36 -7.59
CA ARG A 72 7.05 -4.22 -8.51
C ARG A 72 6.18 -4.57 -9.72
N SER A 73 6.36 -5.76 -10.31
CA SER A 73 5.52 -6.25 -11.41
C SER A 73 4.05 -6.43 -11.00
N ARG A 74 3.80 -6.89 -9.78
CA ARG A 74 2.44 -7.08 -9.23
C ARG A 74 1.76 -5.74 -8.92
N LEU A 75 2.44 -4.82 -8.25
CA LEU A 75 1.94 -3.46 -7.97
C LEU A 75 1.63 -2.68 -9.27
N ASN A 76 2.49 -2.80 -10.29
CA ASN A 76 2.26 -2.15 -11.58
C ASN A 76 1.04 -2.77 -12.29
N ARG A 77 0.92 -4.11 -12.30
CA ARG A 77 -0.25 -4.81 -12.85
C ARG A 77 -1.58 -4.42 -12.18
N ALA A 78 -1.56 -4.09 -10.89
CA ALA A 78 -2.72 -3.59 -10.14
C ALA A 78 -2.97 -2.08 -10.31
N GLY A 79 -2.17 -1.38 -11.12
CA GLY A 79 -2.28 0.07 -11.32
C GLY A 79 -1.97 0.90 -10.06
N LEU A 80 -1.26 0.33 -9.08
CA LEU A 80 -0.96 0.98 -7.80
C LEU A 80 0.26 1.90 -7.90
N THR A 81 1.22 1.60 -8.77
CA THR A 81 2.34 2.51 -9.06
C THR A 81 1.93 3.51 -10.13
N ARG A 82 2.03 4.81 -9.82
CA ARG A 82 2.01 5.84 -10.87
C ARG A 82 3.24 5.63 -11.76
N ALA A 83 3.03 5.17 -12.99
CA ALA A 83 4.07 5.15 -14.00
C ALA A 83 4.50 6.60 -14.28
N ARG A 84 5.61 7.01 -13.67
CA ARG A 84 6.22 8.33 -13.87
C ARG A 84 7.01 8.31 -15.18
N THR A 85 6.28 8.37 -16.29
CA THR A 85 6.76 8.95 -17.56
C THR A 85 6.69 10.46 -17.47
#